data_AF-F7RJZ2-F1
#
_entry.id   AF-F7RJZ2-F1
#
_cell.length_a   1.000
_cell.length_b   1.000
_cell.length_c   1.000
_cell.angle_alpha   90.00
_cell.angle_beta   90.00
_cell.angle_gamma   90.00
#
_symmetry.space_group_name_H-M   'P 1'
#
loop_
_entity.id
_entity.type
_entity.pdbx_description
1 polymer ?
#
loop_
_entity_poly.entity_id
_entity_poly.type
_entity_poly.pdbx_seq_one_letter_code
_entity_poly.pdbx_strand_id
1 'polypeptide(L)'
;MESLNQDALFVWLAASPSPRFEYQGHAFEAYQESAGAPLGSLFRMRLIYDDLSVESALSAWVLSLAKALGPEVIYIAPIRRQVALHCIELTLPLEPSRELLATFPDDLAECHVIRQALPKLSEPGLLVMDMDSTAIQIECIDELAAMAGVGERVAAITERAMLGELDFEQSLRQRVAQLKGADASIIEILCDRLPLMSGLEPMLTELKSHHWRLVVASGGFTPFCRPFEAAIKLRCGLCQ
;
A
#
# COMPACT_ATOMS: atom_id res chain seq x y z
N MET A 1 -18.56 11.07 -28.57
CA MET A 1 -18.92 9.64 -28.62
C MET A 1 -17.64 8.90 -28.97
N GLU A 2 -16.72 8.83 -28.01
CA GLU A 2 -15.39 8.25 -28.21
C GLU A 2 -15.49 6.76 -27.90
N SER A 3 -15.23 5.92 -28.90
CA SER A 3 -15.02 4.50 -28.69
C SER A 3 -13.68 4.32 -27.98
N LEU A 4 -13.72 4.27 -26.65
CA LEU A 4 -12.63 3.69 -25.87
C LEU A 4 -12.43 2.27 -26.42
N ASN A 5 -11.25 2.03 -26.97
CA ASN A 5 -10.80 0.73 -27.44
C ASN A 5 -10.66 -0.17 -26.20
N GLN A 6 -11.77 -0.72 -25.72
CA GLN A 6 -11.76 -1.51 -24.50
C GLN A 6 -11.02 -2.82 -24.79
N ASP A 7 -9.95 -3.07 -24.05
CA ASP A 7 -9.12 -4.25 -24.23
C ASP A 7 -9.94 -5.52 -23.98
N ALA A 8 -9.92 -6.47 -24.92
CA ALA A 8 -10.77 -7.65 -24.88
C ALA A 8 -10.61 -8.48 -23.60
N LEU A 9 -9.40 -8.51 -23.02
CA LEU A 9 -9.13 -9.21 -21.76
C LEU A 9 -9.85 -8.53 -20.59
N PHE A 10 -9.76 -7.21 -20.47
CA PHE A 10 -10.38 -6.47 -19.38
C PHE A 10 -11.89 -6.32 -19.56
N VAL A 11 -12.39 -6.24 -20.80
CA VAL A 11 -13.82 -6.35 -21.11
C VAL A 11 -14.38 -7.69 -20.64
N TRP A 12 -13.66 -8.78 -20.95
CA TRP A 12 -14.03 -10.11 -20.48
C TRP A 12 -14.06 -10.17 -18.94
N LEU A 13 -13.01 -9.71 -18.26
CA LEU A 13 -12.94 -9.66 -16.79
C LEU A 13 -14.06 -8.81 -16.17
N ALA A 14 -14.48 -7.73 -16.83
CA ALA A 14 -15.54 -6.85 -16.36
C ALA A 14 -16.93 -7.51 -16.43
N ALA A 15 -17.15 -8.38 -17.43
CA ALA A 15 -18.47 -8.86 -17.86
C ALA A 15 -19.04 -10.07 -17.10
N SER A 16 -18.56 -10.39 -15.88
CA SER A 16 -18.96 -11.59 -15.12
C SER A 16 -18.89 -12.87 -15.97
N PRO A 17 -17.72 -13.20 -16.53
CA PRO A 17 -17.65 -14.03 -17.71
C PRO A 17 -17.74 -15.53 -17.44
N SER A 18 -17.87 -16.30 -18.52
CA SER A 18 -17.54 -17.72 -18.54
C SER A 18 -16.14 -17.97 -17.92
N PRO A 19 -15.92 -19.10 -17.24
CA PRO A 19 -14.70 -19.34 -16.46
C PRO A 19 -13.42 -19.38 -17.30
N ARG A 20 -13.52 -19.47 -18.64
CA ARG A 20 -12.38 -19.58 -19.55
C ARG A 20 -12.53 -18.63 -20.74
N PHE A 21 -11.40 -18.09 -21.17
CA PHE A 21 -11.26 -17.15 -22.28
C PHE A 21 -9.99 -17.42 -23.05
N GLU A 22 -10.08 -17.42 -24.38
CA GLU A 22 -8.91 -17.55 -25.24
C GLU A 22 -8.66 -16.21 -25.92
N TYR A 23 -7.44 -15.70 -25.77
CA TYR A 23 -7.04 -14.43 -26.32
C TYR A 23 -5.65 -14.51 -26.91
N GLN A 24 -5.54 -14.14 -28.19
CA GLN A 24 -4.32 -14.24 -28.99
C GLN A 24 -3.62 -15.61 -28.91
N GLY A 25 -4.39 -16.70 -28.81
CA GLY A 25 -3.87 -18.07 -28.75
C GLY A 25 -3.45 -18.56 -27.36
N HIS A 26 -3.69 -17.78 -26.31
CA HIS A 26 -3.42 -18.16 -24.92
C HIS A 26 -4.72 -18.30 -24.12
N ALA A 27 -4.73 -19.24 -23.18
CA ALA A 27 -5.88 -19.53 -22.33
C ALA A 27 -5.79 -18.78 -21.00
N PHE A 28 -6.88 -18.11 -20.64
CA PHE A 28 -7.09 -17.39 -19.40
C PHE A 28 -8.30 -17.99 -18.69
N GLU A 29 -8.21 -18.14 -17.36
CA GLU A 29 -9.33 -18.62 -16.57
C GLU A 29 -9.65 -17.66 -15.42
N ALA A 30 -10.92 -17.27 -15.28
CA ALA A 30 -11.36 -16.38 -14.22
C ALA A 30 -11.60 -17.19 -12.95
N TYR A 31 -11.14 -16.68 -11.81
CA TYR A 31 -11.47 -17.24 -10.49
C TYR A 31 -11.85 -16.14 -9.50
N GLN A 32 -12.41 -16.55 -8.36
CA GLN A 32 -12.73 -15.63 -7.27
C GLN A 32 -11.63 -15.68 -6.22
N GLU A 33 -11.10 -14.53 -5.82
CA GLU A 33 -10.10 -14.42 -4.73
C GLU A 33 -10.55 -15.16 -3.46
N SER A 34 -11.83 -15.06 -3.10
CA SER A 34 -12.41 -15.70 -1.92
C SER A 34 -12.44 -17.23 -1.98
N ALA A 35 -12.40 -17.82 -3.18
CA ALA A 35 -12.33 -19.26 -3.38
C ALA A 35 -10.90 -19.81 -3.22
N GLY A 36 -9.90 -18.92 -3.09
CA GLY A 36 -8.48 -19.27 -3.07
C GLY A 36 -7.90 -19.44 -4.47
N ALA A 37 -6.56 -19.39 -4.55
CA ALA A 37 -5.86 -19.60 -5.82
C ALA A 37 -6.10 -21.05 -6.34
N PRO A 38 -6.27 -21.23 -7.66
CA PRO A 38 -6.47 -22.55 -8.26
C PRO A 38 -5.33 -23.54 -7.95
N LEU A 39 -5.69 -24.82 -7.82
CA LEU A 39 -4.75 -25.92 -7.61
C LEU A 39 -3.67 -25.94 -8.70
N GLY A 40 -2.40 -26.02 -8.30
CA GLY A 40 -1.26 -25.99 -9.22
C GLY A 40 -0.68 -24.59 -9.48
N SER A 41 -1.29 -23.53 -8.93
CA SER A 41 -0.72 -22.18 -8.97
C SER A 41 0.47 -22.07 -8.02
N LEU A 42 1.68 -21.96 -8.58
CA LEU A 42 2.92 -21.84 -7.81
C LEU A 42 3.37 -20.40 -7.59
N PHE A 43 2.87 -19.47 -8.42
CA PHE A 43 3.26 -18.07 -8.35
C PHE A 43 2.03 -17.16 -8.38
N ARG A 44 2.07 -16.08 -7.60
CA ARG A 44 0.97 -15.12 -7.49
C ARG A 44 1.49 -13.69 -7.48
N MET A 45 0.78 -12.80 -8.14
CA MET A 45 1.05 -11.38 -8.11
C MET A 45 -0.24 -10.58 -8.20
N ARG A 46 -0.23 -9.34 -7.71
CA ARG A 46 -1.32 -8.39 -7.83
C ARG A 46 -0.86 -7.20 -8.65
N LEU A 47 -1.64 -6.85 -9.65
CA LEU A 47 -1.47 -5.61 -10.41
C LEU A 47 -2.46 -4.60 -9.86
N ILE A 48 -1.98 -3.42 -9.46
CA ILE A 48 -2.77 -2.36 -8.84
C ILE A 48 -2.63 -1.10 -9.69
N TYR A 49 -3.74 -0.46 -9.99
CA TYR A 49 -3.79 0.72 -10.85
C TYR A 49 -5.01 1.59 -10.51
N ASP A 50 -4.96 2.88 -10.81
CA ASP A 50 -6.01 3.86 -10.48
C ASP A 50 -6.76 4.39 -11.71
N ASP A 51 -6.19 4.28 -12.91
CA ASP A 51 -6.79 4.71 -14.17
C ASP A 51 -7.09 3.52 -15.11
N LEU A 52 -8.32 3.41 -15.60
CA LEU A 52 -8.71 2.38 -16.58
C LEU A 52 -8.01 2.52 -17.94
N SER A 53 -7.45 3.69 -18.25
CA SER A 53 -6.70 3.89 -19.50
C SER A 53 -5.46 2.99 -19.61
N VAL A 54 -4.93 2.49 -18.48
CA VAL A 54 -3.75 1.63 -18.42
C VAL A 54 -4.02 0.17 -18.80
N GLU A 55 -5.30 -0.26 -18.85
CA GLU A 55 -5.68 -1.66 -19.06
C GLU A 55 -5.14 -2.24 -20.37
N SER A 56 -4.99 -1.42 -21.42
CA SER A 56 -4.37 -1.85 -22.68
C SER A 56 -2.88 -2.19 -22.52
N ALA A 57 -2.14 -1.40 -21.73
CA ALA A 57 -0.72 -1.65 -21.47
C ALA A 57 -0.55 -2.90 -20.57
N LEU A 58 -1.39 -3.04 -19.55
CA LEU A 58 -1.42 -4.21 -18.68
C LEU A 58 -1.76 -5.48 -19.47
N SER A 59 -2.74 -5.42 -20.38
CA SER A 59 -3.11 -6.57 -21.23
C SER A 59 -1.96 -6.99 -22.14
N ALA A 60 -1.27 -6.03 -22.77
CA ALA A 60 -0.09 -6.30 -23.57
C ALA A 60 1.03 -6.97 -22.76
N TRP A 61 1.23 -6.54 -21.51
CA TRP A 61 2.21 -7.15 -20.62
C TRP A 61 1.78 -8.56 -20.17
N VAL A 62 0.51 -8.77 -19.78
CA VAL A 62 -0.05 -10.10 -19.45
C VAL A 62 0.07 -11.07 -20.62
N LEU A 63 -0.12 -10.59 -21.86
CA LEU A 63 0.13 -11.38 -23.06
C LEU A 63 1.61 -11.75 -23.25
N SER A 64 2.54 -10.84 -22.94
CA SER A 64 3.98 -11.17 -22.98
C SER A 64 4.33 -12.27 -21.99
N LEU A 65 3.65 -12.25 -20.83
CA LEU A 65 3.78 -13.27 -19.81
C LEU A 65 3.19 -14.61 -20.28
N ALA A 66 2.00 -14.61 -20.86
CA ALA A 66 1.41 -15.81 -21.47
C ALA A 66 2.31 -16.45 -22.54
N LYS A 67 2.92 -15.62 -23.40
CA LYS A 67 3.89 -16.08 -24.42
C LYS A 67 5.11 -16.77 -23.81
N ALA A 68 5.63 -16.24 -22.71
CA ALA A 68 6.77 -16.83 -22.02
C ALA A 68 6.42 -18.14 -21.28
N LEU A 69 5.18 -18.25 -20.79
CA LEU A 69 4.67 -19.45 -20.12
C LEU A 69 4.26 -20.58 -21.09
N GLY A 70 4.02 -20.25 -22.37
CA GLY A 70 3.69 -21.23 -23.40
C GLY A 70 2.22 -21.68 -23.34
N PRO A 71 1.94 -23.01 -23.32
CA PRO A 71 0.56 -23.54 -23.35
C PRO A 71 -0.16 -23.49 -22.00
N GLU A 72 0.53 -23.01 -20.96
CA GLU A 72 0.02 -22.93 -19.60
C GLU A 72 -1.13 -21.91 -19.47
N VAL A 73 -2.07 -22.21 -18.57
CA VAL A 73 -3.22 -21.35 -18.30
C VAL A 73 -2.83 -20.28 -17.28
N ILE A 74 -3.21 -19.03 -17.56
CA ILE A 74 -3.11 -17.93 -16.60
C ILE A 74 -4.46 -17.75 -15.93
N TYR A 75 -4.47 -17.81 -14.60
CA TYR A 75 -5.68 -17.57 -13.83
C TYR A 75 -5.73 -16.12 -13.35
N ILE A 76 -6.88 -15.46 -13.52
CA ILE A 76 -7.06 -14.05 -13.20
C ILE A 76 -8.26 -13.86 -12.27
N ALA A 77 -8.08 -13.16 -11.16
CA ALA A 77 -9.17 -12.75 -10.28
C ALA A 77 -9.27 -11.21 -10.25
N PRO A 78 -10.39 -10.62 -10.70
CA PRO A 78 -10.64 -9.20 -10.50
C PRO A 78 -10.98 -8.94 -9.02
N ILE A 79 -10.18 -8.10 -8.38
CA ILE A 79 -10.34 -7.71 -6.97
C ILE A 79 -11.04 -6.34 -6.95
N ARG A 80 -12.35 -6.37 -6.69
CA ARG A 80 -13.16 -5.15 -6.56
C ARG A 80 -13.30 -4.79 -5.09
N ARG A 81 -13.04 -3.53 -4.77
CA ARG A 81 -13.14 -2.94 -3.43
C ARG A 81 -13.87 -1.59 -3.53
N GLN A 82 -14.38 -1.07 -2.41
CA GLN A 82 -15.03 0.25 -2.36
C GLN A 82 -13.99 1.38 -2.28
N VAL A 83 -12.99 1.35 -3.15
CA VAL A 83 -11.92 2.35 -3.24
C VAL A 83 -11.70 2.70 -4.71
N ALA A 84 -11.03 3.82 -4.97
CA ALA A 84 -10.73 4.27 -6.34
C ALA A 84 -9.72 3.37 -7.08
N LEU A 85 -9.02 2.49 -6.36
CA LEU A 85 -8.02 1.59 -6.94
C LEU A 85 -8.65 0.33 -7.53
N HIS A 86 -8.19 -0.02 -8.72
CA HIS A 86 -8.45 -1.27 -9.40
C HIS A 86 -7.34 -2.28 -9.09
N CYS A 87 -7.72 -3.56 -9.00
CA CYS A 87 -6.75 -4.62 -8.77
C CYS A 87 -7.15 -5.91 -9.50
N ILE A 88 -6.16 -6.57 -10.09
CA ILE A 88 -6.29 -7.95 -10.57
C ILE A 88 -5.20 -8.81 -9.94
N GLU A 89 -5.56 -10.01 -9.50
CA GLU A 89 -4.60 -11.03 -9.07
C GLU A 89 -4.36 -12.00 -10.23
N LEU A 90 -3.08 -12.20 -10.56
CA LEU A 90 -2.64 -13.20 -11.51
C LEU A 90 -2.05 -14.38 -10.74
N THR A 91 -2.47 -15.59 -11.10
CA THR A 91 -1.87 -16.81 -10.57
C THR A 91 -1.40 -17.70 -11.71
N LEU A 92 -0.17 -18.16 -11.57
CA LEU A 92 0.62 -18.77 -12.63
C LEU A 92 1.14 -20.12 -12.17
N PRO A 93 1.28 -21.11 -13.07
CA PRO A 93 1.82 -22.42 -12.74
C PRO A 93 3.33 -22.40 -12.49
N LEU A 94 4.04 -21.34 -12.88
CA LEU A 94 5.47 -21.18 -12.66
C LEU A 94 5.85 -19.69 -12.47
N GLU A 95 6.95 -19.45 -11.75
CA GLU A 95 7.49 -18.10 -11.52
C GLU A 95 8.08 -17.54 -12.83
N PRO A 96 7.65 -16.35 -13.29
CA PRO A 96 8.24 -15.66 -14.43
C PRO A 96 9.71 -15.31 -14.18
N SER A 97 10.49 -15.18 -15.26
CA SER A 97 11.89 -14.75 -15.14
C SER A 97 11.99 -13.30 -14.66
N ARG A 98 13.11 -12.94 -14.02
CA ARG A 98 13.33 -11.58 -13.52
C ARG A 98 13.34 -10.55 -14.65
N GLU A 99 13.84 -10.93 -15.82
CA GLU A 99 13.88 -10.08 -17.01
C GLU A 99 12.48 -9.73 -17.49
N LEU A 100 11.55 -10.69 -17.48
CA LEU A 100 10.15 -10.47 -17.85
C LEU A 100 9.41 -9.62 -16.80
N LEU A 101 9.65 -9.85 -15.51
CA LEU A 101 9.09 -9.00 -14.46
C LEU A 101 9.59 -7.56 -14.57
N ALA A 102 10.84 -7.36 -14.99
CA ALA A 102 11.42 -6.03 -15.20
C ALA A 102 10.85 -5.29 -16.43
N THR A 103 10.06 -5.94 -17.30
CA THR A 103 9.35 -5.26 -18.39
C THR A 103 7.95 -4.80 -17.99
N PHE A 104 7.57 -4.94 -16.71
CA PHE A 104 6.29 -4.44 -16.23
C PHE A 104 6.25 -2.91 -16.32
N PRO A 105 5.11 -2.31 -16.72
CA PRO A 105 4.96 -0.85 -16.80
C PRO A 105 4.82 -0.22 -15.40
N ASP A 106 5.92 -0.20 -14.65
CA ASP A 106 6.01 0.34 -13.27
C ASP A 106 5.69 1.84 -13.18
N ASP A 107 5.68 2.57 -14.31
CA ASP A 107 5.27 3.97 -14.41
C ASP A 107 3.75 4.16 -14.47
N LEU A 108 2.99 3.11 -14.79
CA LEU A 108 1.53 3.15 -14.97
C LEU A 108 0.75 2.35 -13.91
N ALA A 109 1.40 1.38 -13.27
CA ALA A 109 0.77 0.49 -12.32
C ALA A 109 1.80 -0.03 -11.31
N GLU A 110 1.33 -0.68 -10.25
CA GLU A 110 2.18 -1.38 -9.28
C GLU A 110 2.02 -2.90 -9.42
N CYS A 111 3.14 -3.62 -9.46
CA CYS A 111 3.17 -5.08 -9.43
C CYS A 111 3.66 -5.60 -8.08
N HIS A 112 2.76 -6.23 -7.31
CA HIS A 112 3.09 -6.83 -6.03
C HIS A 112 3.19 -8.35 -6.11
N VAL A 113 4.42 -8.88 -6.04
CA VAL A 113 4.66 -10.33 -6.03
C VAL A 113 4.37 -10.92 -4.66
N ILE A 114 3.46 -11.90 -4.60
CA ILE A 114 3.03 -12.56 -3.37
C ILE A 114 3.84 -13.86 -3.20
N ARG A 115 4.98 -13.77 -2.49
CA ARG A 115 5.84 -14.92 -2.19
C ARG A 115 5.42 -15.72 -0.96
N GLN A 116 4.64 -15.11 -0.06
CA GLN A 116 4.23 -15.71 1.20
C GLN A 116 2.71 -15.90 1.23
N ALA A 117 2.23 -16.71 2.18
CA ALA A 117 0.81 -16.77 2.46
C ALA A 117 0.32 -15.39 2.88
N LEU A 118 -0.76 -14.91 2.25
CA LEU A 118 -1.39 -13.66 2.66
C LEU A 118 -1.98 -13.85 4.05
N PRO A 119 -1.90 -12.83 4.93
CA PRO A 119 -2.51 -12.91 6.23
C PRO A 119 -4.04 -13.03 6.07
N LYS A 120 -4.65 -13.89 6.88
CA LYS A 120 -6.10 -14.05 6.92
C LYS A 120 -6.65 -13.30 8.10
N LEU A 121 -7.66 -12.48 7.87
CA LEU A 121 -8.30 -11.70 8.93
C LEU A 121 -8.80 -12.61 10.06
N SER A 122 -9.38 -13.77 9.73
CA SER A 122 -9.91 -14.76 10.68
C SER A 122 -8.88 -15.49 11.54
N GLU A 123 -7.59 -15.26 11.30
CA GLU A 123 -6.49 -15.86 12.05
C GLU A 123 -5.77 -14.76 12.87
N PRO A 124 -5.28 -15.03 14.09
CA PRO A 124 -4.55 -14.04 14.86
C PRO A 124 -3.33 -13.53 14.10
N GLY A 125 -3.25 -12.20 13.90
CA GLY A 125 -2.18 -11.56 13.15
C GLY A 125 -1.45 -10.46 13.90
N LEU A 126 -0.56 -9.77 13.19
CA LEU A 126 0.16 -8.58 13.64
C LEU A 126 0.08 -7.52 12.55
N LEU A 127 -0.49 -6.36 12.88
CA LEU A 127 -0.38 -5.15 12.06
C LEU A 127 0.71 -4.26 12.66
N VAL A 128 1.70 -3.92 11.84
CA VAL A 128 2.70 -2.89 12.13
C VAL A 128 2.45 -1.75 11.15
N MET A 129 2.30 -0.52 11.65
CA MET A 129 2.08 0.66 10.83
C MET A 129 3.02 1.79 11.24
N ASP A 130 3.35 2.66 10.30
CA ASP A 130 3.93 3.96 10.62
C ASP A 130 2.89 4.88 11.29
N MET A 131 3.35 5.95 11.93
CA MET A 131 2.51 6.95 12.59
C MET A 131 2.21 8.12 11.67
N ASP A 132 3.23 8.93 11.37
CA ASP A 132 3.10 10.15 10.58
C ASP A 132 2.65 9.82 9.15
N SER A 133 1.73 10.61 8.62
CA SER A 133 1.12 10.42 7.28
C SER A 133 0.52 9.02 7.01
N THR A 134 0.34 8.19 8.05
CA THR A 134 -0.18 6.82 7.94
C THR A 134 -1.32 6.58 8.93
N ALA A 135 -1.03 6.67 10.23
CA ALA A 135 -2.03 6.55 11.29
C ALA A 135 -2.63 7.91 11.66
N ILE A 136 -1.85 8.98 11.50
CA ILE A 136 -2.32 10.37 11.61
C ILE A 136 -2.14 11.10 10.27
N GLN A 137 -2.92 12.15 10.06
CA GLN A 137 -2.95 12.89 8.79
C GLN A 137 -1.84 13.95 8.66
N ILE A 138 -1.04 14.13 9.71
CA ILE A 138 -0.06 15.20 9.83
C ILE A 138 1.34 14.63 10.03
N GLU A 139 2.34 15.48 9.75
CA GLU A 139 3.72 15.29 10.17
C GLU A 139 3.93 15.97 11.53
N CYS A 140 4.13 15.19 12.60
CA CYS A 140 4.19 15.75 13.96
C CYS A 140 5.25 16.84 14.11
N ILE A 141 6.41 16.67 13.49
CA ILE A 141 7.52 17.62 13.64
C ILE A 141 7.24 18.98 12.98
N ASP A 142 6.47 18.99 11.89
CA ASP A 142 6.12 20.22 11.18
C ASP A 142 5.09 21.04 11.97
N GLU A 143 4.11 20.36 12.58
CA GLU A 143 3.15 20.99 13.49
C GLU A 143 3.83 21.57 14.73
N LEU A 144 4.78 20.84 15.33
CA LEU A 144 5.57 21.37 16.45
C LEU A 144 6.39 22.59 16.05
N ALA A 145 6.98 22.56 14.86
CA ALA A 145 7.76 23.69 14.34
C ALA A 145 6.87 24.91 14.12
N ALA A 146 5.66 24.72 13.60
CA ALA A 146 4.68 25.79 13.44
C ALA A 146 4.27 26.39 14.81
N MET A 147 3.95 25.54 15.79
CA MET A 147 3.61 25.98 17.15
C MET A 147 4.77 26.68 17.88
N ALA A 148 6.01 26.27 17.60
CA ALA A 148 7.23 26.88 18.13
C ALA A 148 7.70 28.12 17.34
N GLY A 149 7.01 28.51 16.26
CA GLY A 149 7.36 29.66 15.43
C GLY A 149 8.61 29.48 14.57
N VAL A 150 9.03 28.23 14.33
CA VAL A 150 10.21 27.87 13.52
C VAL A 150 9.85 27.02 12.29
N GLY A 151 8.57 26.97 11.92
CA GLY A 151 8.04 26.17 10.81
C GLY A 151 8.80 26.37 9.49
N GLU A 152 9.07 27.63 9.10
CA GLU A 152 9.81 27.92 7.85
C GLU A 152 11.22 27.31 7.84
N ARG A 153 11.91 27.29 8.99
CA ARG A 153 13.25 26.71 9.09
C ARG A 153 13.23 25.20 8.97
N VAL A 154 12.21 24.57 9.57
CA VAL A 154 12.02 23.12 9.49
C VAL A 154 11.63 22.70 8.07
N ALA A 155 10.72 23.43 7.42
CA ALA A 155 10.34 23.20 6.03
C ALA A 155 11.55 23.26 5.08
N ALA A 156 12.45 24.24 5.25
CA ALA A 156 13.67 24.33 4.45
C ALA A 156 14.63 23.14 4.65
N ILE A 157 14.67 22.55 5.85
CA ILE A 157 15.46 21.33 6.10
C ILE A 157 14.77 20.11 5.48
N THR A 158 13.44 20.02 5.58
CA THR A 158 12.64 18.95 4.96
C THR A 158 12.81 18.94 3.44
N GLU A 159 12.76 20.10 2.79
CA GLU A 159 12.98 20.24 1.34
C GLU A 159 14.35 19.70 0.92
N ARG A 160 15.41 20.07 1.63
CA ARG A 160 16.77 19.57 1.36
C ARG A 160 16.90 18.06 1.58
N ALA A 161 16.19 17.50 2.56
CA ALA A 161 16.15 16.07 2.77
C ALA A 161 15.43 15.33 1.63
N MET A 162 14.31 15.87 1.12
CA MET A 162 13.59 15.32 -0.02
C MET A 162 14.39 15.40 -1.33
N LEU A 163 15.26 16.40 -1.47
CA LEU A 163 16.23 16.50 -2.57
C LEU A 163 17.41 15.50 -2.44
N GLY A 164 17.48 14.74 -1.36
CA GLY A 164 18.55 13.79 -1.09
C GLY A 164 19.86 14.43 -0.62
N GLU A 165 19.86 15.72 -0.25
CA GLU A 165 21.05 16.41 0.26
C GLU A 165 21.41 16.02 1.69
N LEU A 166 20.41 15.56 2.46
CA LEU A 166 20.54 15.15 3.85
C LEU A 166 20.04 13.71 4.00
N ASP A 167 20.80 12.88 4.70
CA ASP A 167 20.26 11.60 5.14
C ASP A 167 19.16 11.79 6.19
N PHE A 168 18.37 10.74 6.44
CA PHE A 168 17.24 10.79 7.36
C PHE A 168 17.66 11.23 8.77
N GLU A 169 18.76 10.68 9.30
CA GLU A 169 19.22 10.98 10.66
C GLU A 169 19.66 12.45 10.78
N GLN A 170 20.41 12.95 9.80
CA GLN A 170 20.87 14.33 9.73
C GLN A 170 19.69 15.31 9.62
N SER A 171 18.73 15.01 8.73
CA SER A 171 17.50 15.79 8.58
C SER A 171 16.73 15.84 9.91
N LEU A 172 16.53 14.69 10.56
CA LEU A 172 15.82 14.62 11.83
C LEU A 172 16.53 15.45 12.90
N ARG A 173 17.84 15.26 13.10
CA ARG A 173 18.62 16.03 14.08
C ARG A 173 18.55 17.53 13.83
N GLN A 174 18.63 17.97 12.57
CA GLN A 174 18.56 19.39 12.22
C GLN A 174 17.18 19.98 12.49
N ARG A 175 16.09 19.28 12.14
CA ARG A 175 14.72 19.73 12.40
C ARG A 175 14.44 19.81 13.91
N VAL A 176 14.85 18.80 14.67
CA VAL A 176 14.73 18.77 16.14
C VAL A 176 15.52 19.91 16.78
N ALA A 177 16.71 20.23 16.27
CA ALA A 177 17.52 21.32 16.79
C ALA A 177 16.86 22.70 16.67
N GLN A 178 15.98 22.91 15.67
CA GLN A 178 15.22 24.15 15.53
C GLN A 178 14.19 24.35 16.65
N LEU A 179 13.73 23.27 17.29
CA LEU A 179 12.78 23.31 18.40
C LEU A 179 13.43 23.67 19.74
N LYS A 180 14.73 24.00 19.75
CA LYS A 180 15.46 24.36 20.99
C LYS A 180 14.83 25.60 21.64
N GLY A 181 14.36 25.42 22.88
CA GLY A 181 13.74 26.49 23.66
C GLY A 181 12.23 26.60 23.49
N ALA A 182 11.61 25.73 22.69
CA ALA A 182 10.17 25.60 22.65
C ALA A 182 9.63 25.07 23.99
N ASP A 183 8.43 25.52 24.38
CA ASP A 183 7.72 25.00 25.54
C ASP A 183 7.27 23.56 25.26
N ALA A 184 7.57 22.62 26.17
CA ALA A 184 7.18 21.22 26.02
C ALA A 184 5.65 21.02 26.03
N SER A 185 4.88 21.98 26.56
CA SER A 185 3.41 21.94 26.56
C SER A 185 2.81 21.83 25.15
N ILE A 186 3.52 22.26 24.11
CA ILE A 186 3.07 22.13 22.71
C ILE A 186 2.86 20.66 22.30
N ILE A 187 3.61 19.73 22.89
CA ILE A 187 3.48 18.29 22.61
C ILE A 187 2.13 17.79 23.11
N GLU A 188 1.76 18.15 24.34
CA GLU A 188 0.46 17.77 24.94
C GLU A 188 -0.70 18.36 24.13
N ILE A 189 -0.60 19.63 23.77
CA ILE A 189 -1.60 20.34 22.97
C ILE A 189 -1.81 19.67 21.59
N LEU A 190 -0.72 19.24 20.95
CA LEU A 190 -0.80 18.55 19.66
C LEU A 190 -1.40 17.14 19.82
N CYS A 191 -1.01 16.41 20.87
CA CYS A 191 -1.54 15.08 21.19
C CYS A 191 -3.07 15.08 21.39
N ASP A 192 -3.60 16.10 22.05
CA ASP A 192 -5.05 16.24 22.29
C ASP A 192 -5.87 16.49 21.01
N ARG A 193 -5.21 16.86 19.90
CA ARG A 193 -5.87 17.24 18.63
C ARG A 193 -5.40 16.42 17.43
N LEU A 194 -4.76 15.27 17.65
CA LEU A 194 -4.21 14.46 16.57
C LEU A 194 -5.30 14.04 15.59
N PRO A 195 -5.23 14.47 14.31
CA PRO A 195 -6.18 14.05 13.30
C PRO A 195 -5.85 12.62 12.87
N LEU A 196 -6.69 11.67 13.29
CA LEU A 196 -6.54 10.27 12.89
C LEU A 196 -6.80 10.09 11.39
N MET A 197 -6.09 9.16 10.76
CA MET A 197 -6.34 8.80 9.37
C MET A 197 -7.76 8.24 9.21
N SER A 198 -8.45 8.66 8.15
CA SER A 198 -9.80 8.18 7.86
C SER A 198 -9.80 6.65 7.70
N GLY A 199 -10.73 5.98 8.37
CA GLY A 199 -10.83 4.52 8.36
C GLY A 199 -9.88 3.81 9.34
N LEU A 200 -8.99 4.51 10.05
CA LEU A 200 -8.12 3.90 11.05
C LEU A 200 -8.91 3.24 12.17
N GLU A 201 -9.77 3.98 12.87
CA GLU A 201 -10.54 3.46 14.00
C GLU A 201 -11.40 2.22 13.67
N PRO A 202 -12.20 2.19 12.59
CA PRO A 202 -12.94 0.98 12.23
C PRO A 202 -12.01 -0.17 11.85
N MET A 203 -10.90 0.08 11.15
CA MET A 203 -9.91 -0.96 10.83
C MET A 203 -9.31 -1.57 12.10
N LEU A 204 -8.87 -0.74 13.05
CA LEU A 204 -8.30 -1.22 14.31
C LEU A 204 -9.33 -2.00 15.13
N THR A 205 -10.58 -1.55 15.14
CA THR A 205 -11.68 -2.22 15.85
C THR A 205 -11.93 -3.61 15.26
N GLU A 206 -12.00 -3.72 13.95
CA GLU A 206 -12.20 -5.00 13.25
C GLU A 206 -11.04 -5.96 13.54
N LEU A 207 -9.79 -5.51 13.35
CA LEU A 207 -8.60 -6.32 13.58
C LEU A 207 -8.52 -6.83 15.03
N LYS A 208 -8.82 -5.99 16.02
CA LYS A 208 -8.88 -6.42 17.43
C LYS A 208 -9.93 -7.51 17.65
N SER A 209 -11.08 -7.43 16.96
CA SER A 209 -12.14 -8.43 17.06
C SER A 209 -11.69 -9.82 16.59
N HIS A 210 -10.71 -9.86 15.66
CA HIS A 210 -10.07 -11.10 15.19
C HIS A 210 -8.73 -11.43 15.88
N HIS A 211 -8.48 -10.86 17.08
CA HIS A 211 -7.27 -11.13 17.87
C HIS A 211 -5.95 -10.70 17.21
N TRP A 212 -5.98 -9.72 16.31
CA TRP A 212 -4.76 -9.13 15.79
C TRP A 212 -4.09 -8.25 16.84
N ARG A 213 -2.76 -8.36 16.92
CA ARG A 213 -1.90 -7.41 17.64
C ARG A 213 -1.63 -6.22 16.74
N LEU A 214 -1.59 -5.04 17.34
CA LEU A 214 -1.47 -3.78 16.63
C LEU A 214 -0.28 -3.02 17.20
N VAL A 215 0.65 -2.65 16.35
CA VAL A 215 1.90 -1.97 16.69
C VAL A 215 2.05 -0.75 15.79
N VAL A 216 2.44 0.35 16.39
CA VAL A 216 2.86 1.56 15.67
C VAL A 216 4.38 1.62 15.80
N ALA A 217 5.07 1.75 14.68
CA ALA A 217 6.51 1.95 14.62
C ALA A 217 6.75 3.33 14.03
N SER A 218 7.25 4.27 14.83
CA SER A 218 7.45 5.67 14.41
C SER A 218 8.90 6.06 14.61
N GLY A 219 9.46 6.81 13.66
CA GLY A 219 10.71 7.56 13.83
C GLY A 219 10.53 8.90 14.56
N GLY A 220 9.31 9.19 15.01
CA GLY A 220 8.94 10.39 15.76
C GLY A 220 9.31 10.30 17.24
N PHE A 221 8.74 11.20 18.05
CA PHE A 221 9.12 11.32 19.45
C PHE A 221 8.27 10.44 20.38
N THR A 222 8.92 9.75 21.32
CA THR A 222 8.26 8.94 22.37
C THR A 222 7.10 9.64 23.10
N PRO A 223 7.14 10.97 23.38
CA PRO A 223 6.01 11.68 23.95
C PRO A 223 4.72 11.70 23.10
N PHE A 224 4.80 11.49 21.77
CA PHE A 224 3.62 11.34 20.89
C PHE A 224 3.12 9.90 20.85
N CYS A 225 4.04 8.92 20.91
CA CYS A 225 3.70 7.50 20.86
C CYS A 225 2.68 7.15 21.98
N ARG A 226 2.90 7.63 23.21
CA ARG A 226 2.07 7.22 24.37
C ARG A 226 0.63 7.78 24.38
N PRO A 227 0.38 9.08 24.15
CA PRO A 227 -0.99 9.60 24.06
C PRO A 227 -1.76 9.01 22.89
N PHE A 228 -1.08 8.77 21.76
CA PHE A 228 -1.66 8.05 20.63
C PHE A 228 -2.10 6.64 21.03
N GLU A 229 -1.23 5.85 21.67
CA GLU A 229 -1.59 4.52 22.20
C GLU A 229 -2.84 4.54 23.08
N ALA A 230 -2.97 5.55 23.95
CA ALA A 230 -4.12 5.71 24.82
C ALA A 230 -5.41 6.03 24.04
N ALA A 231 -5.33 6.94 23.06
CA ALA A 231 -6.45 7.35 22.22
C ALA A 231 -7.01 6.16 21.41
N ILE A 232 -6.13 5.34 20.82
CA ILE A 232 -6.54 4.22 19.96
C ILE A 232 -6.48 2.84 20.65
N LYS A 233 -6.24 2.81 21.98
CA LYS A 233 -6.17 1.60 22.83
C LYS A 233 -5.23 0.53 22.28
N LEU A 234 -3.99 0.89 21.94
CA LEU A 234 -2.95 -0.01 21.41
C LEU A 234 -1.86 -0.33 22.44
N ARG A 235 -0.96 -1.27 22.11
CA ARG A 235 0.34 -1.46 22.78
C ARG A 235 1.44 -1.13 21.77
N CYS A 236 2.23 -0.09 22.00
CA CYS A 236 3.40 0.19 21.12
C CYS A 236 4.55 -0.78 21.40
N GLY A 237 5.29 -1.09 20.34
CA GLY A 237 6.59 -1.73 20.39
C GLY A 237 7.58 -0.90 19.56
N LEU A 238 8.42 -0.13 20.28
CA LEU A 238 9.61 0.61 19.85
C LEU A 238 9.38 1.98 19.18
N CYS A 239 9.78 3.04 19.91
CA CYS A 239 10.26 4.31 19.36
C CYS A 239 11.78 4.30 19.64
N GLN A 240 12.64 4.39 18.61
CA GLN A 240 14.13 4.36 18.74
C GLN A 240 14.71 5.77 18.73
#